data_AF-A0A382UJZ6-F1
#
_entry.id   AF-A0A382UJZ6-F1
#
_cell.length_a   1.000
_cell.length_b   1.000
_cell.length_c   1.000
_cell.angle_alpha   90.00
_cell.angle_beta   90.00
_cell.angle_gamma   90.00
#
_symmetry.space_group_name_H-M   'P 1'
#
loop_
_entity.id
_entity.type
_entity.pdbx_description
1 polymer ?
#
loop_
_entity_poly.entity_id
_entity_poly.type
_entity_poly.pdbx_seq_one_letter_code
_entity_poly.pdbx_strand_id
1 'polypeptide(L)'
;MLEELAAQAFRSIGAEHERVDTSRHPTMHKTKTIDYIILLEGDVTLLLDDDEVKLQPFDVVVQRGTNHAWINNGSEPALLIAVLIDANIKE
;
A
#
# COMPACT_ATOMS: atom_id res chain seq x y z
N MET A 1 9.59 -8.50 -15.94
CA MET A 1 10.21 -9.04 -14.71
C MET A 1 9.56 -8.51 -13.43
N LEU A 2 9.78 -7.25 -12.98
CA LEU A 2 9.20 -6.80 -11.70
C LEU A 2 7.66 -6.75 -11.72
N GLU A 3 7.06 -6.30 -12.82
CA GLU A 3 5.61 -6.30 -13.01
C GLU A 3 5.00 -7.71 -12.94
N GLU A 4 5.59 -8.67 -13.63
CA GLU A 4 5.12 -10.07 -13.63
C GLU A 4 5.25 -10.72 -12.25
N LEU A 5 6.35 -10.45 -11.55
CA LEU A 5 6.56 -10.93 -10.18
C LEU A 5 5.51 -10.37 -9.22
N ALA A 6 5.23 -9.06 -9.31
CA ALA A 6 4.18 -8.44 -8.50
C ALA A 6 2.80 -9.01 -8.85
N ALA A 7 2.46 -9.13 -10.13
CA ALA A 7 1.20 -9.73 -10.56
C ALA A 7 1.04 -11.17 -10.08
N GLN A 8 2.12 -11.97 -10.11
CA GLN A 8 2.12 -13.33 -9.57
C GLN A 8 1.96 -13.36 -8.05
N ALA A 9 2.61 -12.44 -7.32
CA ALA A 9 2.50 -12.34 -5.87
C ALA A 9 1.05 -12.03 -5.44
N PHE A 10 0.40 -11.04 -6.06
CA PHE A 10 -1.01 -10.73 -5.79
C PHE A 10 -1.94 -11.90 -6.12
N ARG A 11 -1.72 -12.58 -7.25
CA ARG A 11 -2.48 -13.78 -7.62
C ARG A 11 -2.32 -14.91 -6.60
N SER A 12 -1.11 -15.09 -6.05
CA SER A 12 -0.83 -16.15 -5.08
C SER A 12 -1.61 -16.03 -3.77
N ILE A 13 -2.09 -14.83 -3.46
CA ILE A 13 -2.92 -14.54 -2.28
C ILE A 13 -4.39 -14.23 -2.64
N GLY A 14 -4.79 -14.41 -3.90
CA GLY A 14 -6.16 -14.15 -4.37
C GLY A 14 -6.55 -12.66 -4.43
N ALA A 15 -5.56 -11.77 -4.50
CA ALA A 15 -5.75 -10.32 -4.51
C ALA A 15 -5.51 -9.68 -5.89
N GLU A 16 -5.50 -10.46 -6.97
CA GLU A 16 -5.22 -9.95 -8.32
C GLU A 16 -6.19 -8.86 -8.77
N HIS A 17 -7.42 -8.86 -8.25
CA HIS A 17 -8.45 -7.88 -8.56
C HIS A 17 -8.24 -6.51 -7.89
N GLU A 18 -7.36 -6.43 -6.89
CA GLU A 18 -7.02 -5.15 -6.24
C GLU A 18 -5.96 -4.36 -7.03
N ARG A 19 -5.35 -4.97 -8.06
CA ARG A 19 -4.41 -4.31 -8.99
C ARG A 19 -5.18 -3.51 -10.05
N VAL A 20 -5.71 -2.35 -9.66
CA VAL A 20 -6.58 -1.53 -10.52
C VAL A 20 -5.83 -0.73 -11.59
N ASP A 21 -4.71 -0.09 -11.23
CA ASP A 21 -3.80 0.62 -12.14
C ASP A 21 -2.38 0.55 -11.57
N THR A 22 -1.49 -0.10 -12.31
CA THR A 22 -0.08 -0.33 -11.94
C THR A 22 0.91 0.45 -12.78
N SER A 23 0.43 1.43 -13.56
CA SER A 23 1.27 2.23 -14.46
C SER A 23 2.39 2.99 -13.74
N ARG A 24 2.16 3.45 -12.50
CA ARG A 24 3.17 4.14 -11.67
C ARG A 24 4.13 3.21 -10.95
N HIS A 25 3.63 2.09 -10.42
CA HIS A 25 4.47 1.13 -9.72
C HIS A 25 3.86 -0.28 -9.74
N PRO A 26 4.66 -1.35 -9.89
CA PRO A 26 4.16 -2.71 -9.97
C PRO A 26 3.33 -3.22 -8.80
N THR A 27 3.47 -2.61 -7.62
CA THR A 27 2.72 -2.97 -6.41
C THR A 27 1.59 -2.01 -6.07
N MET A 28 1.23 -1.09 -6.98
CA MET A 28 0.02 -0.28 -6.82
C MET A 28 -1.20 -1.18 -6.66
N HIS A 29 -2.01 -0.90 -5.65
CA HIS A 29 -3.24 -1.61 -5.40
C HIS A 29 -4.24 -0.72 -4.65
N LYS A 30 -5.51 -1.10 -4.73
CA LYS A 30 -6.62 -0.42 -4.09
C LYS A 30 -7.55 -1.45 -3.48
N THR A 31 -7.83 -1.30 -2.19
CA THR A 31 -8.77 -2.15 -1.44
C THR A 31 -10.06 -1.39 -1.15
N LYS A 32 -11.16 -2.12 -0.91
CA LYS A 32 -12.44 -1.54 -0.46
C LYS A 32 -12.48 -1.38 1.06
N THR A 33 -11.49 -0.67 1.59
CA THR A 33 -11.29 -0.49 3.04
C THR A 33 -10.97 0.96 3.39
N ILE A 34 -11.10 1.29 4.67
CA ILE A 34 -10.37 2.38 5.30
C ILE A 34 -9.23 1.77 6.12
N ASP A 35 -8.02 2.26 5.91
CA ASP A 35 -6.83 1.71 6.54
C ASP A 35 -6.15 2.76 7.43
N TYR A 36 -5.77 2.35 8.62
CA TYR A 36 -4.87 3.09 9.49
C TYR A 36 -3.50 2.41 9.46
N ILE A 37 -2.56 3.05 8.79
CA ILE A 37 -1.23 2.50 8.55
C ILE A 37 -0.21 3.38 9.25
N ILE A 38 0.59 2.79 10.14
CA ILE A 38 1.52 3.49 11.02
C ILE A 38 2.92 3.00 10.72
N LEU A 39 3.81 3.90 10.32
CA LEU A 39 5.23 3.58 10.21
C LEU A 39 5.83 3.50 11.61
N LEU A 40 6.39 2.36 12.00
CA LEU A 40 7.09 2.22 13.28
C LEU A 40 8.59 2.46 13.16
N GLU A 41 9.18 2.00 12.05
CA GLU A 41 10.62 2.07 11.79
C GLU A 41 10.89 2.03 10.29
N GLY A 42 11.94 2.73 9.84
CA GLY A 42 12.40 2.73 8.44
C GLY A 42 12.19 4.06 7.71
N ASP A 43 12.52 4.07 6.41
CA ASP A 43 12.33 5.19 5.48
C ASP A 43 11.39 4.74 4.36
N VAL A 44 10.14 5.24 4.39
CA VAL A 44 9.09 4.82 3.47
C VAL A 44 8.48 6.02 2.75
N THR A 45 8.29 5.88 1.45
CA THR A 45 7.44 6.78 0.65
C THR A 45 6.13 6.06 0.32
N LEU A 46 5.01 6.70 0.61
CA LEU A 46 3.69 6.34 0.10
C LEU A 46 3.54 6.91 -1.30
N LEU A 47 3.32 6.04 -2.29
CA LEU A 47 2.97 6.41 -3.65
C LEU A 47 1.45 6.39 -3.82
N LEU A 48 0.87 7.44 -4.41
CA LEU A 48 -0.55 7.53 -4.75
C LEU A 48 -0.72 7.61 -6.28
N ASP A 49 -1.93 7.87 -6.77
CA ASP A 49 -2.16 8.09 -8.21
C ASP A 49 -1.43 9.35 -8.72
N ASP A 50 -1.51 10.46 -7.99
CA ASP A 50 -0.97 11.77 -8.43
C ASP A 50 0.07 12.39 -7.47
N ASP A 51 0.36 11.74 -6.35
CA ASP A 51 1.23 12.31 -5.31
C ASP A 51 2.19 11.26 -4.70
N GLU A 52 3.19 11.73 -3.97
CA GLU A 52 4.15 10.93 -3.21
C GLU A 52 4.40 11.58 -1.85
N VAL A 53 4.23 10.81 -0.76
CA VAL A 53 4.39 11.33 0.60
C VAL A 53 5.50 10.55 1.30
N LYS A 54 6.57 11.24 1.67
CA LYS A 54 7.61 10.67 2.52
C LYS A 54 7.14 10.64 3.96
N LEU A 55 7.20 9.48 4.60
CA LEU A 55 6.80 9.29 5.99
C LEU A 55 8.00 9.32 6.93
N GLN A 56 7.76 9.71 8.16
CA GLN A 56 8.67 9.54 9.30
C GLN A 56 8.10 8.50 10.27
N PRO A 57 8.94 7.85 11.09
CA PRO A 57 8.45 6.99 12.16
C PRO A 57 7.39 7.69 13.01
N PHE A 58 6.32 6.95 13.28
CA PHE A 58 5.07 7.31 13.96
C PHE A 58 4.08 8.18 13.17
N ASP A 59 4.35 8.49 11.90
CA ASP A 59 3.32 9.04 11.02
C ASP A 59 2.20 8.02 10.79
N VAL A 60 0.97 8.53 10.71
CA VAL A 60 -0.24 7.73 10.47
C VAL A 60 -0.85 8.12 9.13
N VAL A 61 -0.94 7.15 8.24
CA VAL A 61 -1.69 7.26 6.99
C VAL A 61 -3.11 6.79 7.23
N VAL A 62 -4.08 7.64 6.91
CA VAL A 62 -5.50 7.28 6.82
C VAL A 62 -5.82 7.05 5.34
N GLN A 63 -5.68 5.79 4.89
CA GLN A 63 -5.91 5.41 3.50
C GLN A 63 -7.40 5.20 3.25
N ARG A 64 -8.04 6.04 2.43
CA ARG A 64 -9.50 6.03 2.23
C ARG A 64 -9.89 5.37 0.91
N GLY A 65 -9.47 4.11 0.71
CA GLY A 65 -9.74 3.36 -0.53
C GLY A 65 -9.09 3.99 -1.76
N THR A 66 -7.91 4.57 -1.61
CA THR A 66 -7.09 5.18 -2.66
C THR A 66 -6.04 4.19 -3.19
N ASN A 67 -5.76 4.23 -4.50
CA ASN A 67 -4.76 3.36 -5.11
C ASN A 67 -3.38 3.78 -4.64
N HIS A 68 -2.56 2.82 -4.21
CA HIS A 68 -1.30 3.15 -3.56
C HIS A 68 -0.26 2.03 -3.63
N ALA A 69 1.01 2.42 -3.45
CA ALA A 69 2.15 1.53 -3.26
C ALA A 69 3.07 2.07 -2.16
N TRP A 70 3.95 1.19 -1.66
CA TRP A 70 4.92 1.53 -0.63
C TRP A 70 6.33 1.32 -1.17
N ILE A 71 7.16 2.36 -1.09
CA ILE A 71 8.56 2.30 -1.47
C ILE A 71 9.39 2.35 -0.19
N ASN A 72 10.14 1.29 0.08
CA ASN A 72 11.17 1.34 1.12
C ASN A 72 12.45 1.91 0.50
N ASN A 73 12.86 3.09 0.97
CA ASN A 73 14.04 3.81 0.47
C ASN A 73 15.34 3.32 1.14
N GLY A 74 15.23 2.54 2.22
CA GLY A 74 16.36 2.02 2.99
C GLY A 74 16.88 0.67 2.50
N SER A 75 18.03 0.26 3.03
CA SER A 75 18.59 -1.09 2.84
C SER A 75 18.01 -2.13 3.80
N GLU A 76 17.40 -1.67 4.90
CA GLU A 76 16.77 -2.50 5.92
C GLU A 76 15.24 -2.51 5.72
N PRO A 77 14.52 -3.56 6.15
CA PRO A 77 13.07 -3.58 6.12
C PRO A 77 12.45 -2.43 6.94
N ALA A 78 11.42 -1.79 6.40
CA ALA A 78 10.56 -0.91 7.17
C ALA A 78 9.48 -1.72 7.92
N LEU A 79 9.12 -1.27 9.12
CA LEU A 79 8.09 -1.90 9.95
C LEU A 79 6.84 -1.03 9.97
N LEU A 80 5.71 -1.61 9.54
CA LEU A 80 4.40 -0.95 9.51
C LEU A 80 3.40 -1.74 10.37
N ILE A 81 2.53 -1.03 11.09
CA ILE A 81 1.24 -1.57 11.56
C ILE A 81 0.19 -1.17 10.53
N ALA A 82 -0.66 -2.09 10.12
CA ALA A 82 -1.82 -1.79 9.29
C ALA A 82 -3.09 -2.37 9.93
N VAL A 83 -4.08 -1.50 10.14
CA VAL A 83 -5.44 -1.89 10.56
C VAL A 83 -6.38 -1.54 9.41
N LEU A 84 -6.91 -2.56 8.75
CA LEU A 84 -7.83 -2.41 7.62
C LEU A 84 -9.25 -2.71 8.09
N ILE A 85 -10.18 -1.81 7.78
CA ILE A 85 -11.60 -1.94 8.12
C ILE A 85 -12.40 -1.92 6.82
N ASP A 86 -13.31 -2.87 6.64
CA ASP A 86 -14.23 -2.89 5.48
C ASP A 86 -14.94 -1.54 5.34
N ALA A 87 -14.91 -0.96 4.14
CA ALA A 87 -15.55 0.32 3.87
C ALA A 87 -17.08 0.22 3.94
N ASN A 88 -17.65 -0.97 3.78
CA ASN A 88 -19.07 -1.24 3.95
C ASN A 88 -19.37 -1.60 5.40
N ILE A 89 -19.60 -0.58 6.22
CA ILE A 89 -20.10 -0.77 7.58
C ILE A 89 -21.55 -1.25 7.47
N LYS A 90 -21.82 -2.47 7.93
CA LYS A 90 -23.18 -3.00 8.05
C LYS A 90 -23.83 -2.40 9.30
N GLU A 91 -25.01 -1.82 9.14
CA GLU A 91 -25.90 -1.43 10.24
C GLU A 91 -26.48 -2.64 10.96
#